data_AF-A0A2N3G8F9-F1
#
_entry.id   AF-A0A2N3G8F9-F1
#
_cell.length_a   1.000
_cell.length_b   1.000
_cell.length_c   1.000
_cell.angle_alpha   90.00
_cell.angle_beta   90.00
_cell.angle_gamma   90.00
#
_symmetry.space_group_name_H-M   'P 1'
#
loop_
_entity.id
_entity.type
_entity.pdbx_description
1 polymer ?
#
loop_
_entity_poly.entity_id
_entity_poly.type
_entity_poly.pdbx_seq_one_letter_code
_entity_poly.pdbx_strand_id
1 'polypeptide(L)' 'MTPVSSAVDTTIGSTPLIHLNRLAAGLPASVAVKMESRNPGGSVKDRIGLSMIDDAEERGLIERGQCC' A
#
# COMPACT_ATOMS: atom_id res chain seq x y z
N MET A 1 -21.21 -4.58 -6.75
CA MET A 1 -21.30 -4.53 -5.27
C MET A 1 -19.88 -4.52 -4.74
N THR A 2 -19.44 -3.44 -4.08
CA THR A 2 -18.08 -3.38 -3.53
C THR A 2 -18.00 -4.31 -2.31
N PRO A 3 -17.04 -5.25 -2.24
CA PRO A 3 -16.92 -6.13 -1.08
C PRO A 3 -16.57 -5.32 0.17
N VAL A 4 -17.18 -5.66 1.31
CA VAL A 4 -16.81 -5.12 2.62
C VAL A 4 -15.64 -5.94 3.15
N SER A 5 -14.53 -5.25 3.46
CA SER A 5 -13.34 -5.89 4.03
C SER A 5 -13.53 -6.19 5.53
N SER A 6 -12.99 -7.32 5.98
CA SER A 6 -13.04 -7.76 7.38
C SER A 6 -11.91 -7.21 8.26
N ALA A 7 -10.83 -6.71 7.66
CA ALA A 7 -9.66 -6.21 8.38
C ALA A 7 -8.90 -5.15 7.57
N VAL A 8 -8.36 -4.13 8.23
CA VAL A 8 -7.77 -2.95 7.58
C VAL A 8 -6.53 -3.27 6.73
N ASP A 9 -5.72 -4.24 7.16
CA ASP A 9 -4.52 -4.71 6.46
C ASP A 9 -4.85 -5.31 5.08
N THR A 10 -6.02 -5.95 4.93
CA THR A 10 -6.50 -6.45 3.63
C THR A 10 -6.85 -5.35 2.63
N THR A 11 -6.90 -4.09 3.09
CA THR A 11 -7.10 -2.91 2.23
C THR A 11 -5.79 -2.26 1.78
N ILE A 12 -4.64 -2.75 2.24
CA ILE A 12 -3.32 -2.27 1.82
C ILE A 12 -3.07 -2.64 0.35
N GLY A 13 -2.62 -1.67 -0.45
CA GLY A 13 -2.33 -1.85 -1.86
C GLY A 13 -3.46 -1.43 -2.78
N SER A 14 -3.47 -1.97 -4.01
CA SER A 14 -4.43 -1.60 -5.07
C SER A 14 -4.63 -0.09 -5.28
N THR A 15 -3.57 0.68 -5.01
CA THR A 15 -3.59 2.15 -5.07
C THR A 15 -3.76 2.64 -6.50
N PRO A 16 -4.46 3.75 -6.72
CA PRO A 16 -4.75 4.22 -8.07
C PRO A 16 -3.49 4.73 -8.77
N LEU A 17 -3.47 4.58 -10.10
CA LEU A 17 -2.52 5.24 -10.99
C LEU A 17 -3.22 6.47 -11.59
N ILE A 18 -2.62 7.64 -11.48
CA ILE A 18 -3.25 8.92 -11.86
C ILE A 18 -2.39 9.64 -12.88
N HIS A 19 -2.96 10.04 -14.02
CA HIS A 19 -2.27 10.83 -15.04
C HIS A 19 -2.02 12.27 -14.60
N LEU A 20 -0.80 12.78 -14.86
CA LEU A 20 -0.43 14.16 -14.56
C LEU A 20 -0.67 15.09 -15.75
N ASN A 21 -1.93 15.46 -16.00
CA ASN A 21 -2.31 16.26 -17.18
C ASN A 21 -1.64 17.65 -17.22
N ARG A 22 -1.59 18.36 -16.08
CA ARG A 22 -1.08 19.74 -16.03
C ARG A 22 0.43 19.82 -15.86
N LEU A 23 1.00 19.00 -14.98
CA LEU A 23 2.44 19.04 -14.66
C LEU A 23 3.32 18.44 -15.76
N ALA A 24 2.79 17.48 -16.52
CA ALA A 24 3.49 16.87 -17.65
C ALA A 24 3.12 17.50 -19.00
N ALA A 25 2.41 18.64 -19.00
CA ALA A 25 2.02 19.31 -20.23
C ALA A 25 3.25 19.71 -21.06
N GLY A 26 3.26 19.33 -22.34
CA GLY A 26 4.35 19.61 -23.27
C GLY A 26 5.51 18.60 -23.25
N LEU A 27 5.47 17.59 -22.38
CA LEU A 27 6.41 16.47 -22.44
C LEU A 27 6.02 15.51 -23.57
N PRO A 28 7.00 14.89 -24.26
CA PRO A 28 6.72 13.91 -25.31
C PRO A 28 6.22 12.56 -24.78
N ALA A 29 6.08 12.40 -23.45
CA ALA A 29 5.76 11.16 -22.79
C ALA A 29 4.60 11.30 -21.80
N SER A 30 3.83 10.23 -21.64
CA SER A 30 2.77 10.12 -20.63
C SER A 30 3.36 9.90 -19.24
N VAL A 31 3.11 10.84 -18.33
CA VAL A 31 3.51 10.72 -16.91
C VAL A 31 2.31 10.38 -16.05
N ALA A 32 2.45 9.35 -15.22
CA ALA A 32 1.44 8.94 -14.25
C ALA A 32 2.07 8.68 -12.88
N VAL A 33 1.30 8.90 -11.82
CA VAL A 33 1.72 8.71 -10.42
C VAL A 33 0.96 7.58 -9.78
N LYS A 34 1.68 6.71 -9.07
CA LYS A 34 1.11 5.65 -8.23
C LYS A 34 0.84 6.22 -6.84
N MET A 35 -0.42 6.41 -6.47
CA MET A 35 -0.81 7.18 -5.29
C MET A 35 -0.76 6.34 -4.01
N GLU A 36 0.45 6.02 -3.53
CA GLU A 36 0.67 5.20 -2.33
C GLU A 36 0.19 5.86 -1.02
N SER A 37 -0.11 7.15 -1.02
CA SER A 37 -0.76 7.80 0.13
C SER A 37 -2.21 7.35 0.34
N ARG A 38 -2.76 6.50 -0.53
CA ARG A 38 -4.10 5.93 -0.41
C ARG A 38 -4.13 4.58 0.30
N ASN A 39 -2.98 4.05 0.72
CA ASN A 39 -2.97 2.96 1.70
C ASN A 39 -3.53 3.47 3.05
N PRO A 40 -4.09 2.60 3.91
CA PRO A 40 -4.79 3.00 5.14
C PRO A 40 -3.92 3.77 6.17
N GLY A 41 -2.64 3.45 6.28
CA GLY A 41 -1.62 4.15 7.07
C GLY A 41 -1.03 5.37 6.37
N GLY A 42 -1.51 5.72 5.17
CA GLY A 42 -1.23 6.98 4.50
C GLY A 42 0.10 7.03 3.75
N SER A 43 0.82 5.91 3.63
CA SER A 43 2.08 5.89 2.91
C SER A 43 2.36 4.53 2.25
N VAL A 44 3.44 4.49 1.45
CA VAL A 44 3.95 3.24 0.86
C VAL A 44 4.43 2.23 1.92
N LYS A 45 4.69 2.68 3.15
CA LYS A 45 5.28 1.84 4.21
C LYS A 45 4.33 0.76 4.71
N ASP A 46 3.03 0.93 4.51
CA ASP A 46 2.03 -0.08 4.88
C ASP A 46 2.31 -1.43 4.23
N ARG A 47 2.78 -1.43 2.96
CA ARG A 47 3.13 -2.64 2.23
C ARG A 47 4.26 -3.41 2.89
N ILE A 48 5.39 -2.72 3.12
CA ILE A 48 6.58 -3.37 3.67
C ILE A 48 6.38 -3.72 5.13
N GLY A 49 5.65 -2.89 5.89
CA GLY A 49 5.30 -3.17 7.27
C GLY A 49 4.51 -4.48 7.39
N LEU A 50 3.47 -4.65 6.57
CA LEU A 50 2.72 -5.90 6.53
C LEU A 50 3.61 -7.09 6.13
N SER A 51 4.34 -6.99 5.01
CA SER A 51 5.19 -8.09 4.54
C SER A 51 6.29 -8.50 5.53
N MET A 52 6.85 -7.57 6.29
CA MET A 52 7.86 -7.88 7.31
C MET A 52 7.25 -8.63 8.50
N ILE A 53 6.06 -8.24 8.94
CA ILE A 53 5.36 -8.92 10.05
C ILE A 53 4.92 -10.32 9.60
N ASP A 54 4.33 -10.43 8.41
CA ASP A 54 3.90 -11.72 7.86
C ASP A 54 5.09 -12.71 7.73
N ASP A 55 6.24 -12.26 7.19
CA ASP A 55 7.45 -13.08 7.10
C ASP A 55 7.97 -13.51 8.48
N ALA A 56 7.98 -12.59 9.44
CA ALA A 56 8.46 -12.88 10.79
C ALA A 56 7.52 -13.85 11.53
N GLU A 57 6.19 -13.73 11.36
CA GLU A 57 5.21 -14.69 11.90
C GLU A 57 5.36 -16.06 11.22
N GLU A 58 5.48 -16.12 9.89
CA GLU A 58 5.65 -17.38 9.14
C GLU A 58 6.93 -18.13 9.54
N ARG A 59 8.01 -17.39 9.83
CA ARG A 59 9.29 -17.94 10.28
C ARG A 59 9.33 -18.24 11.78
N GLY A 60 8.27 -17.93 12.52
CA GLY A 60 8.21 -18.10 13.98
C GLY A 60 9.20 -17.23 14.74
N LEU A 61 9.61 -16.08 14.17
CA LEU A 61 10.48 -15.11 14.83
C LEU A 61 9.74 -14.23 15.82
N ILE A 62 8.43 -14.04 15.59
CA ILE A 62 7.52 -13.28 16.47
C ILE A 62 6.19 -14.02 16.60
N GLU A 63 5.49 -13.81 17.70
CA GLU A 63 4.14 -14.33 17.94
C GLU A 63 3.16 -13.20 18.25
N ARG A 64 1.88 -13.40 17.91
CA ARG A 64 0.82 -12.44 18.22
C ARG A 64 0.72 -12.19 19.72
N GLY A 65 0.77 -10.91 20.10
CA GLY A 65 0.69 -10.49 21.50
C GLY A 65 2.05 -10.38 22.19
N GLN A 66 3.15 -10.76 21.52
CA GLN A 66 4.48 -10.36 21.96
C GLN A 66 4.70 -8.88 21.63
N CYS A 67 5.37 -8.17 22.53
CA CYS A 67 5.77 -6.79 22.27
C CYS A 67 6.88 -6.80 21.21
N CYS A 68 6.70 -5.99 20.18
CA CYS A 68 7.64 -5.80 19.08
C CYS A 68 8.92 -5.07 19.49
#